data_AF-A0A438FZW1-F1
#
_entry.id   AF-A0A438FZW1-F1
#
_cell.length_a   1.000
_cell.length_b   1.000
_cell.length_c   1.000
_cell.angle_alpha   90.00
_cell.angle_beta   90.00
_cell.angle_gamma   90.00
#
_symmetry.space_group_name_H-M   'P 1'
#
loop_
_entity.id
_entity.type
_entity.pdbx_description
1 polymer ?
#
loop_
_entity_poly.entity_id
_entity_poly.type
_entity_poly.pdbx_seq_one_letter_code
_entity_poly.pdbx_strand_id
1 'polypeptide(L)'
;MDREALRECRDGEGEEEQEEEAVEPGERDKSRTKVPAVQMRMRHEPLLELEGCGVRMGGATLVVVTPTKDGRKTGTEEAGLVCDAFEGMFGEAARTLLKTRTYLLEMNSF
;
A
#
# COMPACT_ATOMS: atom_id res chain seq x y z
N MET A 1 0.22 -27.12 -22.98
CA MET A 1 0.78 -25.91 -22.35
C MET A 1 -0.41 -25.06 -22.01
N ASP A 2 -0.99 -25.38 -20.87
CA ASP A 2 -2.36 -25.05 -20.52
C ASP A 2 -2.37 -23.72 -19.78
N ARG A 3 -3.12 -22.76 -20.35
CA ARG A 3 -3.44 -21.47 -19.74
C ARG A 3 -4.41 -21.74 -18.59
N GLU A 4 -3.92 -21.86 -17.37
CA GLU A 4 -4.78 -21.83 -16.19
C GLU A 4 -5.38 -20.43 -16.07
N ALA A 5 -6.66 -20.35 -16.41
CA ALA A 5 -7.51 -19.18 -16.31
C ALA A 5 -7.64 -18.76 -14.85
N LEU A 6 -7.44 -17.47 -14.59
CA LEU A 6 -7.74 -16.82 -13.33
C LEU A 6 -9.21 -17.12 -12.97
N ARG A 7 -9.41 -17.95 -11.95
CA ARG A 7 -10.73 -18.35 -11.48
C ARG A 7 -11.32 -17.20 -10.65
N GLU A 8 -12.20 -16.44 -11.28
CA GLU A 8 -13.03 -15.44 -10.64
C GLU A 8 -14.09 -16.16 -9.79
N CYS A 9 -14.03 -16.02 -8.46
CA CYS A 9 -15.03 -16.57 -7.55
C CYS A 9 -16.27 -15.66 -7.57
N ARG A 10 -17.27 -16.02 -8.38
CA ARG A 10 -18.58 -15.40 -8.34
C ARG A 10 -19.56 -16.40 -7.72
N ASP A 11 -19.81 -16.25 -6.43
CA ASP A 11 -20.83 -17.02 -5.73
C ASP A 11 -22.19 -16.31 -5.80
N GLY A 12 -23.21 -17.05 -6.24
CA GLY A 12 -24.60 -16.86 -5.84
C GLY A 12 -25.52 -16.18 -6.85
N GLU A 13 -26.12 -16.98 -7.74
CA GLU A 13 -27.40 -16.66 -8.39
C GLU A 13 -28.53 -16.86 -7.36
N GLY A 14 -29.39 -15.87 -7.23
CA GLY A 14 -30.65 -15.93 -6.50
C GLY A 14 -31.61 -14.95 -7.15
N GLU A 15 -32.52 -15.47 -7.97
CA GLU A 15 -33.64 -14.74 -8.56
C GLU A 15 -34.74 -14.60 -7.50
N GLU A 16 -35.06 -13.38 -7.08
CA GLU A 16 -36.36 -13.08 -6.46
C GLU A 16 -36.87 -11.74 -7.02
N GLU A 17 -37.89 -11.82 -7.88
CA GLU A 17 -38.74 -10.70 -8.29
C GLU A 17 -39.70 -10.39 -7.13
N GLN A 18 -39.66 -9.17 -6.57
CA GLN A 18 -40.85 -8.48 -6.04
C GLN A 18 -40.56 -7.04 -5.58
N GLU A 19 -41.34 -6.14 -6.20
CA GLU A 19 -41.97 -4.92 -5.69
C GLU A 19 -41.10 -3.74 -5.20
N GLU A 20 -41.36 -2.59 -5.83
CA GLU A 20 -40.84 -1.28 -5.47
C GLU A 20 -41.36 -0.83 -4.09
N GLU A 21 -40.66 -1.21 -3.03
CA GLU A 21 -40.81 -0.59 -1.71
C GLU A 21 -39.59 0.30 -1.43
N ALA A 22 -39.84 1.52 -0.94
CA ALA A 22 -38.82 2.54 -0.71
C ALA A 22 -37.73 2.03 0.25
N VAL A 23 -36.55 1.73 -0.29
CA VAL A 23 -35.39 1.28 0.47
C VAL A 23 -34.88 2.44 1.34
N GLU A 24 -35.15 2.37 2.64
CA GLU A 24 -34.46 3.12 3.68
C GLU A 24 -32.94 3.12 3.42
N PRO A 25 -32.22 4.24 3.57
CA PRO A 25 -30.78 4.33 3.27
C PRO A 25 -29.97 3.68 4.40
N GLY A 26 -30.08 2.35 4.53
CA GLY A 26 -29.61 1.64 5.71
C GLY A 26 -28.91 0.31 5.47
N GLU A 27 -28.92 -0.26 4.27
CA GLU A 27 -28.46 -1.66 4.09
C GLU A 27 -27.66 -1.95 2.82
N ARG A 28 -26.85 -1.01 2.32
CA ARG A 28 -25.94 -1.27 1.16
C ARG A 28 -24.47 -1.54 1.50
N ASP A 29 -24.09 -1.66 2.78
CA ASP A 29 -22.66 -1.73 3.17
C ASP A 29 -22.31 -2.82 4.20
N LYS A 30 -22.92 -4.00 4.12
CA LYS A 30 -22.57 -5.11 5.05
C LYS A 30 -21.50 -6.07 4.49
N SER A 31 -21.12 -5.95 3.21
CA SER A 31 -20.20 -6.88 2.52
C SER A 31 -18.98 -6.24 1.86
N ARG A 32 -18.83 -4.90 1.88
CA ARG A 32 -17.64 -4.22 1.36
C ARG A 32 -16.57 -4.07 2.44
N THR A 33 -15.34 -4.52 2.15
CA THR A 33 -14.18 -4.27 3.01
C THR A 33 -13.90 -2.76 3.07
N LYS A 34 -14.12 -2.14 4.24
CA LYS A 34 -13.74 -0.74 4.47
C LYS A 34 -12.21 -0.63 4.49
N VAL A 35 -11.64 0.08 3.51
CA VAL A 35 -10.20 0.34 3.45
C VAL A 35 -9.95 1.76 3.97
N PRO A 36 -9.03 1.95 4.94
CA PRO A 36 -8.72 3.28 5.43
C PRO A 36 -8.05 4.11 4.34
N ALA A 37 -8.27 5.43 4.38
CA ALA A 37 -7.51 6.34 3.55
C ALA A 37 -6.04 6.29 3.99
N VAL A 38 -5.14 6.09 3.03
CA VAL A 38 -3.69 6.03 3.28
C VAL A 38 -2.91 6.83 2.25
N GLN A 39 -1.81 7.40 2.72
CA GLN A 39 -0.76 7.99 1.92
C GLN A 39 0.41 7.01 1.86
N MET A 40 0.90 6.71 0.67
CA MET A 40 2.03 5.83 0.43
C MET A 40 3.19 6.62 -0.21
N ARG A 41 4.36 6.55 0.41
CA ARG A 41 5.59 7.15 -0.10
C ARG A 41 6.55 6.04 -0.51
N MET A 42 6.70 5.87 -1.81
CA MET A 42 7.52 4.84 -2.42
C MET A 42 8.86 5.43 -2.88
N ARG A 43 9.94 4.68 -2.71
CA ARG A 43 11.25 4.94 -3.30
C ARG A 43 11.75 3.66 -3.95
N HIS A 44 12.35 3.80 -5.12
CA HIS A 44 12.82 2.66 -5.89
C HIS A 44 14.20 2.97 -6.47
N GLU A 45 15.11 2.00 -6.37
CA GLU A 45 16.40 2.01 -7.02
C GLU A 45 16.61 0.68 -7.76
N PRO A 46 16.80 0.68 -9.09
CA PRO A 46 16.98 -0.55 -9.88
C PRO A 46 18.19 -1.37 -9.43
N LEU A 47 19.25 -0.71 -8.96
CA LEU A 47 20.45 -1.33 -8.40
C LEU A 47 20.98 -0.47 -7.25
N LEU A 48 20.78 -0.93 -6.01
CA LEU A 48 21.23 -0.24 -4.81
C LEU A 48 22.56 -0.84 -4.33
N GLU A 49 23.59 0.00 -4.19
CA GLU A 49 24.88 -0.39 -3.64
C GLU A 49 24.97 0.01 -2.16
N LEU A 50 25.31 -0.95 -1.30
CA LEU A 50 25.51 -0.75 0.13
C LEU A 50 27.01 -0.68 0.41
N GLU A 51 27.53 0.53 0.62
CA GLU A 51 28.95 0.79 0.81
C GLU A 51 29.51 0.11 2.07
N GLY A 52 28.70 -0.05 3.12
CA GLY A 52 29.14 -0.62 4.40
C GLY A 52 29.40 -2.11 4.35
N CYS A 53 28.57 -2.87 3.63
CA CYS A 53 28.69 -4.33 3.52
C CYS A 53 29.17 -4.82 2.14
N GLY A 54 29.34 -3.91 1.17
CA GLY A 54 29.75 -4.25 -0.20
C GLY A 54 28.69 -5.03 -0.99
N VAL A 55 27.44 -5.04 -0.54
CA VAL A 55 26.34 -5.79 -1.16
C VAL A 55 25.64 -4.92 -2.21
N ARG A 56 25.24 -5.55 -3.32
CA ARG A 56 24.36 -4.94 -4.33
C ARG A 56 22.98 -5.58 -4.28
N MET A 57 21.93 -4.76 -4.22
CA MET A 57 20.54 -5.20 -4.23
C MET A 57 19.86 -4.77 -5.53
N GLY A 58 19.29 -5.72 -6.27
CA GLY A 58 18.50 -5.43 -7.47
C GLY A 58 17.05 -5.08 -7.11
N GLY A 59 16.51 -4.02 -7.71
CA GLY A 59 15.10 -3.64 -7.59
C GLY A 59 14.67 -3.22 -6.19
N ALA A 60 15.57 -2.63 -5.40
CA ALA A 60 15.30 -2.27 -4.02
C ALA A 60 14.18 -1.23 -3.94
N THR A 61 13.14 -1.53 -3.17
CA THR A 61 11.95 -0.68 -3.05
C THR A 61 11.59 -0.47 -1.58
N LEU A 62 11.50 0.79 -1.15
CA LEU A 62 11.03 1.18 0.17
C LEU A 62 9.65 1.82 0.01
N VAL A 63 8.66 1.32 0.75
CA VAL A 63 7.32 1.90 0.79
C VAL A 63 6.97 2.23 2.23
N VAL A 64 6.62 3.48 2.50
CA VAL A 64 6.08 3.92 3.77
C VAL A 64 4.60 4.18 3.61
N VAL A 65 3.77 3.47 4.38
CA VAL A 65 2.31 3.63 4.38
C VAL A 65 1.92 4.35 5.66
N THR A 66 1.29 5.50 5.52
CA THR A 66 0.78 6.31 6.63
C THR A 66 -0.71 6.58 6.44
N PRO A 67 -1.54 6.51 7.49
CA PRO A 67 -2.93 6.97 7.39
C PRO A 67 -3.00 8.41 6.94
N THR A 68 -3.94 8.75 6.04
CA THR A 68 -4.20 10.15 5.68
C THR A 68 -4.85 10.83 6.89
N LYS A 69 -4.12 11.74 7.55
CA LYS A 69 -4.65 12.59 8.63
C LYS A 69 -4.70 14.03 8.13
N ASP A 70 -5.83 14.71 8.29
CA ASP A 70 -5.99 16.11 7.92
C ASP A 70 -4.91 16.98 8.59
N GLY A 71 -3.92 17.42 7.81
CA GLY A 71 -3.02 18.51 8.19
C GLY A 71 -1.67 18.18 8.84
N ARG A 72 -1.27 16.92 9.06
CA ARG A 72 0.10 16.62 9.57
C ARG A 72 1.07 16.39 8.42
N LYS A 73 2.09 17.25 8.29
CA LYS A 73 3.22 17.05 7.38
C LYS A 73 4.04 15.83 7.84
N THR A 74 3.76 14.66 7.30
CA THR A 74 4.44 13.37 7.59
C THR A 74 5.88 13.29 7.08
N GLY A 75 6.32 14.32 6.35
CA GLY A 75 7.63 14.41 5.68
C GLY A 75 8.85 14.10 6.55
N THR A 76 8.92 14.73 7.72
CA THR A 76 10.10 14.70 8.61
C THR A 76 10.07 13.53 9.59
N GLU A 77 8.87 13.11 10.01
CA GLU A 77 8.68 11.98 10.92
C GLU A 77 9.02 10.64 10.24
N GLU A 78 8.82 10.56 8.93
CA GLU A 78 9.09 9.36 8.13
C GLU A 78 10.55 8.90 8.19
N ALA A 79 11.51 9.84 8.10
CA ALA A 79 12.93 9.46 8.08
C ALA A 79 13.37 8.83 9.40
N GLY A 80 12.89 9.35 10.53
CA GLY A 80 13.11 8.76 11.84
C GLY A 80 12.48 7.38 11.95
N LEU A 81 11.20 7.27 11.57
CA LEU A 81 10.47 5.99 11.58
C LEU A 81 11.17 4.91 10.74
N VAL A 82 11.68 5.25 9.56
CA VAL A 82 12.37 4.30 8.69
C VAL A 82 13.75 3.92 9.27
N CYS A 83 14.48 4.86 9.87
CA CYS A 83 15.78 4.57 10.49
C CYS A 83 15.65 3.62 11.69
N ASP A 84 14.54 3.71 12.44
CA ASP A 84 14.31 2.89 13.64
C ASP A 84 13.65 1.54 13.32
N ALA A 85 13.00 1.40 12.16
CA ALA A 85 12.27 0.19 11.78
C ALA A 85 13.16 -0.96 11.26
N PHE A 86 14.38 -0.65 10.81
CA PHE A 86 15.26 -1.62 10.16
C PHE A 86 16.68 -1.59 10.75
N GLU A 87 17.24 -2.78 10.94
CA GLU A 87 18.62 -2.97 11.40
C GLU A 87 19.49 -3.66 10.34
N GLY A 88 20.81 -3.69 10.56
CA GLY A 88 21.76 -4.37 9.68
C GLY A 88 21.73 -3.86 8.23
N MET A 89 21.81 -4.80 7.27
CA MET A 89 21.83 -4.49 5.83
C MET A 89 20.56 -3.75 5.36
N PHE A 90 19.39 -4.10 5.92
CA PHE A 90 18.13 -3.46 5.55
C PHE A 90 18.03 -2.05 6.11
N GLY A 91 18.60 -1.81 7.29
CA GLY A 91 18.75 -0.46 7.83
C GLY A 91 19.63 0.43 6.96
N GLU A 92 20.75 -0.11 6.46
CA GLU A 92 21.60 0.60 5.50
C GLU A 92 20.85 0.87 4.19
N ALA A 93 20.19 -0.15 3.63
CA ALA A 93 19.40 -0.02 2.42
C ALA A 93 18.29 1.02 2.55
N ALA A 94 17.56 1.01 3.66
CA ALA A 94 16.50 1.97 3.94
C ALA A 94 17.05 3.41 4.02
N ARG A 95 18.17 3.62 4.71
CA ARG A 95 18.85 4.93 4.78
C ARG A 95 19.35 5.41 3.43
N THR A 96 19.87 4.52 2.59
CA THR A 96 20.29 4.87 1.23
C THR A 96 19.09 5.20 0.35
N LEU A 97 18.03 4.39 0.41
CA LEU A 97 16.78 4.64 -0.31
C LEU A 97 16.12 5.94 0.11
N LEU A 98 16.15 6.34 1.39
CA LEU A 98 15.58 7.62 1.84
C LEU A 98 16.16 8.85 1.11
N LYS A 99 17.38 8.75 0.56
CA LYS A 99 18.06 9.82 -0.20
C LYS A 99 17.61 9.89 -1.66
N THR A 100 16.91 8.89 -2.18
CA THR A 100 16.47 8.83 -3.57
C THR A 100 15.13 9.54 -3.78
N ARG A 101 14.72 9.70 -5.05
CA ARG A 101 13.45 10.35 -5.40
C ARG A 101 12.27 9.57 -4.82
N THR A 102 11.33 10.31 -4.25
CA THR A 102 10.11 9.74 -3.67
C THR A 102 8.94 9.89 -4.63
N TYR A 103 8.17 8.82 -4.79
CA TYR A 103 6.88 8.78 -5.45
C TYR A 103 5.79 8.79 -4.39
N LEU A 104 4.79 9.64 -4.56
CA LEU A 104 3.67 9.79 -3.64
C LEU A 104 2.41 9.20 -4.28
N LEU A 105 1.78 8.25 -3.59
CA LEU A 105 0.52 7.65 -3.99
C LEU A 105 -0.48 7.86 -2.85
N GLU A 106 -1.68 8.32 -3.15
CA GLU A 106 -2.77 8.49 -2.17
C GLU A 106 -3.89 7.53 -2.53
N MET A 107 -4.34 6.75 -1.54
CA MET A 107 -5.48 5.84 -1.67
C MET A 107 -6.57 6.33 -0.75
N ASN A 108 -7.68 6.77 -1.35
CA ASN A 108 -8.84 7.25 -0.61
C ASN A 108 -9.68 6.06 -0.11
N SER A 109 -10.35 6.24 1.02
CA SER A 109 -11.27 5.24 1.57
C SER A 109 -12.51 5.08 0.68
N PHE A 110 -13.00 3.85 0.57
CA PHE A 110 -14.20 3.45 -0.17
C PHE A 110 -15.28 2.86 0.73
#